data_AF-A0A530L7L4-F1
#
_entry.id   AF-A0A530L7L4-F1
#
_cell.length_a   1.000
_cell.length_b   1.000
_cell.length_c   1.000
_cell.angle_alpha   90.00
_cell.angle_beta   90.00
_cell.angle_gamma   90.00
#
_symmetry.space_group_name_H-M   'P 1'
#
loop_
_entity.id
_entity.type
_entity.pdbx_description
1 polymer ?
#
loop_
_entity_poly.entity_id
_entity_poly.type
_entity_poly.pdbx_seq_one_letter_code
_entity_poly.pdbx_strand_id
1 'polypeptide(L)'
;MEGVEVGEDALLPNVSGLKGPFGCLNRARYGISWGAMGAAEDCWHRARQYGLDRKQFGKPLAGTQLFQKKLADMQTEIALGLQGSLRVGRLMDEGKMAPEMISLVKRNNCGKAL
;
A
#
# COMPACT_ATOMS: atom_id res chain seq x y z
N MET A 1 4.03 29.14 9.55
CA MET A 1 3.63 30.33 8.78
C MET A 1 3.62 31.48 9.76
N GLU A 2 4.32 32.58 9.46
CA GLU A 2 4.43 33.73 10.35
C GLU A 2 3.76 34.93 9.67
N GLY A 3 2.81 35.56 10.35
CA GLY A 3 2.08 36.74 9.85
C GLY A 3 1.24 36.52 8.59
N VAL A 4 0.86 35.27 8.26
CA VAL A 4 0.02 34.99 7.09
C VAL A 4 -1.44 35.17 7.45
N GLU A 5 -2.06 36.20 6.89
CA GLU A 5 -3.50 36.46 6.96
C GLU A 5 -4.21 35.84 5.76
N VAL A 6 -5.36 35.22 6.00
CA VAL A 6 -6.24 34.65 4.97
C VAL A 6 -7.67 35.04 5.30
N GLY A 7 -8.46 35.38 4.26
CA GLY A 7 -9.86 35.75 4.43
C GLY A 7 -10.73 34.57 4.88
N GLU A 8 -11.91 34.88 5.43
CA GLU A 8 -12.89 33.84 5.84
C GLU A 8 -13.36 32.99 4.66
N ASP A 9 -13.30 33.51 3.45
CA ASP A 9 -13.59 32.83 2.19
C ASP A 9 -12.61 31.69 1.86
N ALA A 10 -11.42 31.67 2.49
CA ALA A 10 -10.46 30.58 2.37
C ALA A 10 -10.75 29.38 3.30
N LEU A 11 -11.72 29.50 4.22
CA LEU A 11 -12.11 28.40 5.09
C LEU A 11 -12.89 27.35 4.30
N LEU A 12 -12.45 26.09 4.42
CA LEU A 12 -13.14 24.98 3.76
C LEU A 12 -14.58 24.88 4.31
N PRO A 13 -15.62 25.05 3.48
CA PRO A 13 -16.98 25.09 3.97
C PRO A 13 -17.41 23.74 4.54
N ASN A 14 -18.32 23.78 5.52
CA ASN A 14 -18.94 22.60 6.15
C ASN A 14 -17.98 21.67 6.92
N VAL A 15 -16.78 22.15 7.27
CA VAL A 15 -15.76 21.39 7.98
C VAL A 15 -15.26 22.19 9.18
N SER A 16 -15.25 21.56 10.35
CA SER A 16 -14.69 22.14 11.58
C SER A 16 -13.83 21.12 12.34
N GLY A 17 -12.80 21.63 13.01
CA GLY A 17 -11.90 20.84 13.84
C GLY A 17 -11.17 19.71 13.08
N LEU A 18 -10.87 18.62 13.79
CA LEU A 18 -10.07 17.50 13.29
C LEU A 18 -10.81 16.63 12.24
N LYS A 19 -12.12 16.80 12.07
CA LYS A 19 -12.92 16.01 11.13
C LYS A 19 -12.45 16.19 9.68
N GLY A 20 -12.05 17.41 9.32
CA GLY A 20 -11.52 17.73 7.99
C GLY A 20 -10.21 17.00 7.68
N PRO A 21 -9.13 17.31 8.44
CA PRO A 21 -7.85 16.66 8.24
C PRO A 21 -7.90 15.12 8.30
N PHE A 22 -8.68 14.53 9.22
CA PHE A 22 -8.80 13.07 9.30
C PHE A 22 -9.61 12.45 8.15
N GLY A 23 -10.60 13.15 7.60
CA GLY A 23 -11.29 12.74 6.38
C GLY A 23 -10.30 12.60 5.21
N CYS A 24 -9.46 13.61 5.01
CA CYS A 24 -8.40 13.60 4.01
C CYS A 24 -7.37 12.47 4.26
N LEU A 25 -6.94 12.31 5.52
CA LEU A 25 -5.95 11.31 5.89
C LEU A 25 -6.44 9.88 5.67
N ASN A 26 -7.72 9.59 5.93
CA ASN A 26 -8.29 8.28 5.68
C ASN A 26 -8.24 7.92 4.20
N ARG A 27 -8.62 8.86 3.32
CA ARG A 27 -8.54 8.67 1.86
C ARG A 27 -7.09 8.50 1.39
N ALA A 28 -6.17 9.30 1.92
CA ALA A 28 -4.75 9.18 1.62
C ALA A 28 -4.16 7.83 2.05
N ARG A 29 -4.49 7.36 3.27
CA ARG A 29 -4.04 6.05 3.80
C ARG A 29 -4.54 4.89 2.95
N TYR A 30 -5.76 4.97 2.47
CA TYR A 30 -6.31 3.99 1.52
C TYR A 30 -5.51 3.97 0.22
N GLY A 31 -5.22 5.14 -0.38
CA GLY A 31 -4.36 5.22 -1.56
C GLY A 31 -2.96 4.65 -1.33
N ILE A 32 -2.36 4.90 -0.16
CA ILE A 32 -1.05 4.36 0.22
C ILE A 32 -1.06 2.83 0.28
N SER A 33 -2.17 2.19 0.71
CA SER A 33 -2.22 0.72 0.78
C SER A 33 -2.12 0.07 -0.60
N TRP A 34 -2.66 0.71 -1.64
CA TRP A 34 -2.48 0.30 -3.04
C TRP A 34 -1.08 0.58 -3.55
N GLY A 35 -0.58 1.81 -3.34
CA GLY A 35 0.74 2.22 -3.83
C GLY A 35 1.87 1.34 -3.29
N ALA A 36 1.80 0.96 -2.01
CA ALA A 36 2.77 0.06 -1.39
C ALA A 36 2.81 -1.32 -2.07
N MET A 37 1.66 -1.87 -2.47
CA MET A 37 1.62 -3.17 -3.19
C MET A 37 2.13 -3.05 -4.62
N GLY A 38 1.88 -1.93 -5.31
CA GLY A 38 2.47 -1.67 -6.63
C GLY A 38 4.01 -1.64 -6.58
N ALA A 39 4.58 -0.99 -5.56
CA ALA A 39 6.03 -1.00 -5.34
C ALA A 39 6.55 -2.42 -5.03
N ALA A 40 5.83 -3.19 -4.20
CA ALA A 40 6.20 -4.57 -3.89
C ALA A 40 6.16 -5.49 -5.13
N GLU A 41 5.19 -5.29 -6.02
CA GLU A 41 5.06 -6.03 -7.29
C GLU A 41 6.21 -5.74 -8.24
N ASP A 42 6.62 -4.47 -8.41
CA ASP A 42 7.81 -4.11 -9.20
C ASP A 42 9.08 -4.76 -8.62
N CYS A 43 9.27 -4.71 -7.29
CA CYS A 43 10.37 -5.39 -6.61
C CYS A 43 10.35 -6.91 -6.84
N TRP A 44 9.17 -7.54 -6.76
CA TRP A 44 9.01 -8.97 -7.01
C TRP A 44 9.40 -9.35 -8.44
N HIS A 45 8.91 -8.61 -9.44
CA HIS A 45 9.24 -8.85 -10.84
C HIS A 45 10.73 -8.69 -11.12
N ARG A 46 11.36 -7.63 -10.61
CA ARG A 46 12.81 -7.40 -10.74
C ARG A 46 13.62 -8.49 -10.07
N ALA A 47 13.25 -8.88 -8.84
CA ALA A 47 13.92 -9.96 -8.12
C ALA A 47 13.80 -11.29 -8.87
N ARG A 48 12.62 -11.62 -9.39
CA ARG A 48 12.39 -12.82 -10.20
C ARG A 48 13.27 -12.81 -11.45
N GLN A 49 13.27 -11.73 -12.20
CA GLN A 49 14.06 -11.61 -13.44
C GLN A 49 15.56 -11.76 -13.13
N TYR A 50 16.07 -11.05 -12.12
CA TYR A 50 17.44 -11.19 -11.68
C TYR A 50 17.78 -12.63 -11.28
N GLY A 51 16.89 -13.33 -10.59
CA GLY A 51 17.08 -14.72 -10.19
C GLY A 51 17.17 -15.69 -11.37
N LEU A 52 16.46 -15.41 -12.47
CA LEU A 52 16.51 -16.20 -13.70
C LEU A 52 17.82 -15.94 -14.47
N ASP A 53 18.26 -14.69 -14.52
CA ASP A 53 19.43 -14.29 -15.30
C ASP A 53 20.75 -14.59 -14.58
N ARG A 54 20.78 -14.44 -13.26
CA ARG A 54 21.98 -14.64 -12.45
C ARG A 54 22.26 -16.13 -12.25
N LYS A 55 23.41 -16.59 -12.76
CA LYS A 55 23.91 -17.95 -12.56
C LYS A 55 24.89 -18.01 -11.39
N GLN A 56 24.71 -18.99 -10.51
CA GLN A 56 25.62 -19.30 -9.40
C GLN A 56 25.53 -20.79 -9.08
N PHE A 57 26.64 -21.41 -8.66
CA PHE A 57 26.69 -22.87 -8.43
C PHE A 57 26.22 -23.69 -9.65
N GLY A 58 26.56 -23.23 -10.86
CA GLY A 58 26.27 -23.93 -12.12
C GLY A 58 24.82 -23.83 -12.63
N LYS A 59 23.93 -23.07 -11.97
CA LYS A 59 22.52 -22.91 -12.37
C LYS A 59 21.97 -21.50 -12.06
N PRO A 60 20.79 -21.12 -12.59
CA PRO A 60 20.13 -19.89 -12.17
C PRO A 60 19.87 -19.86 -10.66
N LEU A 61 20.00 -18.69 -10.02
CA LEU A 61 19.66 -18.51 -8.60
C LEU A 61 18.20 -18.89 -8.30
N ALA A 62 17.30 -18.62 -9.24
CA ALA A 62 15.89 -19.02 -9.19
C ALA A 62 15.68 -20.55 -9.14
N GLY A 63 16.72 -21.35 -9.42
CA GLY A 63 16.71 -22.80 -9.25
C GLY A 63 17.09 -23.28 -7.85
N THR A 64 17.15 -22.40 -6.85
CA THR A 64 17.43 -22.74 -5.44
C THR A 64 16.18 -22.60 -4.58
N GLN A 65 15.97 -23.54 -3.65
CA GLN A 65 14.74 -23.59 -2.83
C GLN A 65 14.54 -22.32 -1.98
N LEU A 66 15.62 -21.80 -1.38
CA LEU A 66 15.53 -20.58 -0.56
C LEU A 66 15.13 -19.35 -1.37
N PHE A 67 15.58 -19.25 -2.63
CA PHE A 67 15.20 -18.14 -3.50
C PHE A 67 13.72 -18.27 -3.93
N GLN A 68 13.29 -19.49 -4.28
CA GLN A 68 11.89 -19.77 -4.62
C GLN A 68 10.95 -19.47 -3.46
N LYS A 69 11.33 -19.86 -2.23
CA LYS A 69 10.55 -19.54 -1.03
C LYS A 69 10.35 -18.03 -0.88
N LYS A 70 11.40 -17.23 -1.02
CA LYS A 70 11.30 -15.76 -0.93
C LYS A 70 10.32 -15.19 -1.96
N LEU A 71 10.40 -15.64 -3.22
CA LEU A 71 9.49 -15.17 -4.27
C LEU A 71 8.04 -15.62 -4.03
N ALA A 72 7.83 -16.83 -3.52
CA ALA A 72 6.50 -17.34 -3.18
C ALA A 72 5.89 -16.56 -2.01
N ASP A 73 6.69 -16.27 -0.97
CA ASP A 73 6.28 -15.45 0.16
C ASP A 73 5.90 -14.02 -0.31
N MET A 74 6.73 -13.39 -1.16
CA MET A 74 6.42 -12.08 -1.75
C MET A 74 5.10 -12.09 -2.53
N GLN A 75 4.92 -13.02 -3.46
CA GLN A 75 3.71 -13.10 -4.28
C GLN A 75 2.45 -13.31 -3.43
N THR A 76 2.57 -14.13 -2.38
CA THR A 76 1.46 -14.40 -1.45
C THR A 76 1.04 -13.12 -0.74
N GLU A 77 1.99 -12.38 -0.17
CA GLU A 77 1.71 -11.16 0.58
C GLU A 77 1.17 -10.04 -0.31
N ILE A 78 1.68 -9.91 -1.54
CA ILE A 78 1.17 -8.96 -2.54
C ILE A 78 -0.29 -9.29 -2.88
N ALA A 79 -0.60 -10.56 -3.17
CA ALA A 79 -1.94 -10.99 -3.50
C ALA A 79 -2.93 -10.73 -2.34
N LEU A 80 -2.54 -11.05 -1.11
CA LEU A 80 -3.34 -10.78 0.08
C LEU A 80 -3.55 -9.28 0.31
N GLY A 81 -2.50 -8.47 0.18
CA GLY A 81 -2.56 -7.02 0.37
C GLY A 81 -3.41 -6.30 -0.68
N LEU A 82 -3.38 -6.76 -1.93
CA LEU A 82 -4.25 -6.27 -3.00
C LEU A 82 -5.72 -6.63 -2.76
N GLN A 83 -6.01 -7.88 -2.38
CA GLN A 83 -7.37 -8.31 -2.05
C GLN A 83 -7.93 -7.56 -0.84
N GLY A 84 -7.10 -7.32 0.19
CA GLY A 84 -7.46 -6.50 1.34
C GLY A 84 -7.84 -5.07 0.92
N SER A 85 -7.01 -4.41 0.11
CA SER A 85 -7.28 -3.06 -0.38
C SER A 85 -8.51 -3.00 -1.30
N LEU A 86 -8.72 -4.02 -2.14
CA LEU A 86 -9.91 -4.15 -2.97
C LEU A 86 -11.18 -4.28 -2.13
N ARG A 87 -11.17 -5.13 -1.09
CA ARG A 87 -12.34 -5.30 -0.23
C ARG A 87 -12.68 -4.02 0.52
N VAL A 88 -11.68 -3.31 1.04
CA VAL A 88 -11.90 -2.00 1.68
C VAL A 88 -12.47 -0.99 0.69
N GLY A 89 -11.99 -0.96 -0.55
CA GLY A 89 -12.54 -0.09 -1.60
C GLY A 89 -14.01 -0.35 -1.87
N ARG A 90 -14.39 -1.61 -2.09
CA ARG A 90 -15.80 -1.99 -2.29
C ARG A 90 -16.68 -1.60 -1.11
N LEU A 91 -16.19 -1.78 0.12
CA LEU A 91 -16.93 -1.36 1.32
C LEU A 91 -17.05 0.17 1.42
N MET A 92 -16.08 0.93 0.92
CA MET A 92 -16.17 2.39 0.84
C MET A 92 -17.28 2.82 -0.13
N ASP A 93 -17.34 2.18 -1.30
CA ASP A 93 -18.38 2.44 -2.31
C ASP A 93 -19.78 2.06 -1.81
N GLU A 94 -19.88 0.98 -1.02
CA GLU A 94 -21.13 0.54 -0.35
C GLU A 94 -21.50 1.41 0.88
N GLY A 95 -20.67 2.37 1.30
CA GLY A 95 -20.90 3.16 2.52
C GLY A 95 -20.77 2.37 3.83
N LYS A 96 -20.13 1.19 3.80
CA LYS A 96 -19.99 0.25 4.92
C LYS A 96 -18.56 0.14 5.48
N MET A 97 -17.64 0.97 5.00
CA MET A 97 -16.25 0.96 5.46
C MET A 97 -16.15 1.48 6.90
N ALA A 98 -15.48 0.71 7.75
CA ALA A 98 -15.09 1.14 9.09
C ALA A 98 -13.67 1.74 9.05
N PRO A 99 -13.41 2.90 9.67
CA PRO A 99 -12.11 3.59 9.60
C PRO A 99 -10.88 2.72 9.97
N GLU A 100 -11.07 1.74 10.84
CA GLU A 100 -10.05 0.80 11.31
C GLU A 100 -9.57 -0.09 10.17
N MET A 101 -10.44 -0.41 9.21
CA MET A 101 -10.09 -1.22 8.03
C MET A 101 -8.98 -0.57 7.21
N ILE A 102 -9.05 0.76 7.02
CA ILE A 102 -8.00 1.53 6.32
C ILE A 102 -6.67 1.44 7.09
N SER A 103 -6.74 1.54 8.42
CA SER A 103 -5.55 1.45 9.27
C SER A 103 -4.88 0.08 9.17
N LEU A 104 -5.67 -1.00 9.12
CA LEU A 104 -5.19 -2.37 8.96
C LEU A 104 -4.50 -2.57 7.60
N VAL A 105 -5.18 -2.25 6.49
CA VAL A 105 -4.62 -2.48 5.15
C VAL A 105 -3.41 -1.59 4.88
N LYS A 106 -3.43 -0.32 5.34
CA LYS A 106 -2.26 0.56 5.23
C LYS A 106 -1.08 -0.02 6.00
N ARG A 107 -1.26 -0.38 7.27
CA ARG A 107 -0.18 -0.91 8.12
C ARG A 107 0.41 -2.20 7.54
N ASN A 108 -0.45 -3.14 7.16
CA ASN A 108 -0.01 -4.42 6.59
C ASN A 108 0.78 -4.20 5.30
N ASN A 109 0.20 -3.48 4.34
CA ASN A 109 0.78 -3.37 3.01
C ASN A 109 2.11 -2.60 3.03
N CYS A 110 2.21 -1.53 3.83
CA CYS A 110 3.50 -0.88 4.04
C CYS A 110 4.52 -1.82 4.67
N GLY A 111 4.12 -2.63 5.66
CA GLY A 111 5.03 -3.55 6.34
C GLY A 111 5.52 -4.72 5.48
N LYS A 112 4.71 -5.15 4.50
CA LYS A 112 5.07 -6.25 3.57
C LYS A 112 5.84 -5.76 2.33
N ALA A 113 5.83 -4.46 2.06
CA ALA A 113 6.53 -3.85 0.94
C ALA A 113 7.95 -3.35 1.28
N LEU A 114 8.35 -3.38 2.55
CA LEU A 114 9.70 -3.09 3.05
C LEU A 114 10.55 -4.36 3.07
#